data_AF-A0A0Q9A0H1-F1
#
_entry.id   AF-A0A0Q9A0H1-F1
#
_cell.length_a   1.000
_cell.length_b   1.000
_cell.length_c   1.000
_cell.angle_alpha   90.00
_cell.angle_beta   90.00
_cell.angle_gamma   90.00
#
_symmetry.space_group_name_H-M   'P 1'
#
loop_
_entity.id
_entity.type
_entity.pdbx_description
1 polymer ?
#
loop_
_entity_poly.entity_id
_entity_poly.type
_entity_poly.pdbx_seq_one_letter_code
_entity_poly.pdbx_strand_id
1 'polypeptide(L)'
;MENYTIEEYALCTRFKDKRRKKRLVKKDLDKQLIQLRKLEVELWNKRRDLPLVPLEIPYQKGWQRNFKLRDDVARSSEASFYRELLEKINTWQFSPEKSFKRKKKRKGKHVYVEKIQNVKEFSPSEWTSSKNELTEKEKVHFYKRERWCSNFKRYKVHYVFNEPWRYVLRVSPHMVTHTRMVDSDLESEIDIIDNYIVNHNLRDKINKLVKGFSNRWKYYQSENPREINPIKNIGLNILYQQYIDEMI
;
A
#
# COMPACT_ATOMS: atom_id res chain seq x y z
N MET A 1 10.60 -42.52 -57.06
CA MET A 1 9.99 -42.21 -55.76
C MET A 1 10.74 -41.02 -55.21
N GLU A 2 10.21 -39.82 -55.45
CA GLU A 2 10.87 -38.57 -55.09
C GLU A 2 10.99 -38.47 -53.57
N ASN A 3 12.23 -38.28 -53.10
CA ASN A 3 12.54 -38.15 -51.68
C ASN A 3 12.08 -36.76 -51.21
N TYR A 4 10.80 -36.63 -50.87
CA TYR A 4 10.30 -35.41 -50.22
C TYR A 4 11.13 -35.12 -48.98
N THR A 5 11.64 -33.90 -48.88
CA THR A 5 12.29 -33.46 -47.65
C THR A 5 11.25 -33.39 -46.53
N ILE A 6 11.68 -33.62 -45.28
CA ILE A 6 10.81 -33.56 -44.09
C ILE A 6 10.03 -32.23 -44.04
N GLU A 7 10.61 -31.17 -44.61
CA GLU A 7 10.02 -29.83 -44.70
C GLU A 7 8.88 -29.75 -45.74
N GLU A 8 9.04 -30.36 -46.92
CA GLU A 8 7.98 -30.44 -47.95
C GLU A 8 6.79 -31.29 -47.49
N TYR A 9 7.06 -32.42 -46.81
CA TYR A 9 6.01 -33.26 -46.24
C TYR A 9 5.25 -32.54 -45.10
N ALA A 10 5.93 -31.71 -44.32
CA ALA A 10 5.32 -30.88 -43.28
C ALA A 10 4.46 -29.72 -43.84
N LEU A 11 4.73 -29.26 -45.07
CA LEU A 11 3.92 -28.25 -45.77
C LEU A 11 2.64 -28.85 -46.38
N CYS A 12 2.71 -30.09 -46.89
CA CYS A 12 1.55 -30.82 -47.43
C CYS A 12 0.60 -31.35 -46.34
N THR A 13 1.08 -31.51 -45.11
CA THR A 13 0.29 -31.94 -43.96
C THR A 13 -0.11 -30.73 -43.11
N ARG A 14 -1.29 -30.73 -42.49
CA ARG A 14 -1.75 -29.64 -41.57
C ARG A 14 -0.93 -29.55 -40.28
N PHE A 15 0.29 -30.11 -40.23
CA PHE A 15 1.14 -30.08 -39.06
C PHE A 15 1.72 -28.68 -38.85
N LYS A 16 1.69 -28.23 -37.59
CA LYS A 16 2.22 -26.91 -37.22
C LYS A 16 3.74 -26.96 -37.16
N ASP A 17 4.40 -25.97 -37.75
CA ASP A 17 5.85 -25.78 -37.63
C ASP A 17 6.33 -25.77 -36.18
N LYS A 18 7.58 -26.20 -35.97
CA LYS A 18 8.26 -26.15 -34.66
C LYS A 18 8.19 -24.74 -34.04
N ARG A 19 8.42 -23.69 -34.83
CA ARG A 19 8.31 -22.27 -34.39
C ARG A 19 6.89 -21.92 -33.97
N ARG A 20 5.89 -22.37 -34.75
CA ARG A 20 4.47 -22.13 -34.46
C ARG A 20 4.03 -22.83 -33.18
N LYS A 21 4.46 -24.08 -32.95
CA LYS A 21 4.21 -24.83 -31.71
C LYS A 21 4.80 -24.12 -30.49
N LYS A 22 6.08 -23.72 -30.53
CA LYS A 22 6.72 -22.95 -29.44
C LYS A 22 5.98 -21.65 -29.10
N ARG A 23 5.53 -20.91 -30.13
CA ARG A 23 4.76 -19.67 -29.95
C ARG A 23 3.39 -19.92 -29.31
N LEU A 24 2.71 -21.02 -29.65
CA LEU A 24 1.43 -21.38 -29.03
C LEU A 24 1.62 -21.67 -27.54
N VAL A 25 2.59 -22.52 -27.17
CA VAL A 25 2.90 -22.83 -25.77
C VAL A 25 3.19 -21.55 -24.97
N LYS A 26 4.00 -20.63 -25.52
CA LYS A 26 4.28 -19.34 -24.88
C LYS A 26 3.02 -18.51 -24.69
N LYS A 27 2.18 -18.40 -25.72
CA LYS A 27 0.92 -17.65 -25.65
C LYS A 27 -0.06 -18.25 -24.65
N ASP A 28 -0.14 -19.57 -24.57
CA ASP A 28 -1.04 -20.25 -23.63
C ASP A 28 -0.56 -20.04 -22.19
N LEU A 29 0.74 -20.14 -21.93
CA LEU A 29 1.30 -19.80 -20.63
C LEU A 29 1.10 -18.32 -20.28
N ASP A 30 1.29 -17.40 -21.22
CA ASP A 30 1.05 -15.97 -20.99
C ASP A 30 -0.44 -15.71 -20.65
N LYS A 31 -1.39 -16.42 -21.29
CA LYS A 31 -2.81 -16.36 -20.94
C LYS A 31 -3.10 -16.91 -19.54
N GLN A 32 -2.49 -18.04 -19.18
CA GLN A 32 -2.62 -18.62 -17.84
C GLN A 32 -2.14 -17.63 -16.76
N LEU A 33 -1.01 -16.96 -16.99
CA LEU A 33 -0.48 -15.94 -16.08
C LEU A 33 -1.42 -14.73 -15.92
N ILE A 34 -2.07 -14.30 -17.02
CA ILE A 34 -3.07 -13.23 -16.96
C ILE A 34 -4.30 -13.66 -16.17
N GLN A 35 -4.79 -14.89 -16.37
CA GLN A 35 -5.90 -15.45 -15.61
C GLN A 35 -5.58 -15.54 -14.12
N LEU A 36 -4.39 -16.04 -13.78
CA LEU A 36 -3.91 -16.13 -12.41
C LEU A 36 -3.89 -14.75 -11.74
N ARG A 37 -3.43 -13.70 -12.44
CA ARG A 37 -3.47 -12.32 -11.93
C ARG A 37 -4.90 -11.81 -11.70
N LYS A 38 -5.86 -12.19 -12.54
CA LYS A 38 -7.26 -11.81 -12.33
C LYS A 38 -7.82 -12.48 -11.08
N LEU A 39 -7.58 -13.78 -10.91
CA LEU A 39 -7.98 -14.52 -9.72
C LEU A 39 -7.37 -13.92 -8.45
N GLU A 40 -6.08 -13.58 -8.45
CA GLU A 40 -5.42 -12.91 -7.32
C GLU A 40 -6.11 -11.60 -6.95
N VAL A 41 -6.46 -10.77 -7.95
CA VAL A 41 -7.16 -9.50 -7.72
C VAL A 41 -8.58 -9.73 -7.18
N GLU A 42 -9.29 -10.73 -7.71
CA GLU A 42 -10.63 -11.10 -7.24
C GLU A 42 -10.61 -11.58 -5.78
N LEU A 43 -9.67 -12.44 -5.41
CA LEU A 43 -9.50 -12.91 -4.04
C LEU A 43 -9.12 -11.76 -3.09
N TRP A 44 -8.24 -10.86 -3.51
CA TRP A 44 -7.89 -9.69 -2.71
C TRP A 44 -9.07 -8.72 -2.53
N ASN A 45 -9.93 -8.58 -3.53
CA ASN A 45 -11.17 -7.81 -3.41
C ASN A 45 -12.12 -8.49 -2.43
N LYS A 46 -12.37 -9.79 -2.57
CA LYS A 46 -13.18 -10.56 -1.61
C LYS A 46 -12.67 -10.42 -0.18
N ARG A 47 -11.35 -10.56 0.02
CA ARG A 47 -10.67 -10.37 1.32
C ARG A 47 -10.91 -8.97 1.89
N ARG A 48 -10.88 -7.95 1.03
CA ARG A 48 -11.08 -6.55 1.43
C ARG A 48 -12.54 -6.25 1.78
N ASP A 49 -13.47 -6.91 1.10
CA ASP A 49 -14.92 -6.74 1.23
C ASP A 49 -15.52 -7.55 2.39
N LEU A 50 -14.71 -8.37 3.08
CA LEU A 50 -15.12 -9.09 4.29
C LEU A 50 -15.65 -8.12 5.36
N PRO A 51 -16.74 -8.50 6.06
CA PRO A 51 -17.37 -7.63 7.05
C PRO A 51 -16.47 -7.41 8.28
N LEU A 52 -16.74 -6.32 8.99
CA LEU A 52 -16.14 -6.05 10.29
C LEU A 52 -16.94 -6.77 11.38
N VAL A 53 -16.27 -7.58 12.18
CA VAL A 53 -16.82 -8.32 13.31
C VAL A 53 -16.49 -7.56 14.60
N PRO A 54 -17.46 -7.30 15.49
CA PRO A 54 -17.19 -6.67 16.77
C PRO A 54 -16.32 -7.57 17.64
N LEU A 55 -15.36 -6.97 18.36
CA LEU A 55 -14.58 -7.66 19.37
C LEU A 55 -15.38 -7.81 20.65
N GLU A 56 -15.28 -8.97 21.30
CA GLU A 56 -15.89 -9.22 22.61
C GLU A 56 -15.40 -8.21 23.66
N ILE A 57 -14.08 -7.94 23.65
CA ILE A 57 -13.44 -6.99 24.55
C ILE A 57 -12.70 -5.94 23.72
N PRO A 58 -13.27 -4.72 23.58
CA PRO A 58 -12.57 -3.61 22.97
C PRO A 58 -11.30 -3.27 23.74
N TYR A 59 -10.21 -3.00 23.03
CA TYR A 59 -8.93 -2.67 23.64
C TYR A 59 -8.39 -1.33 23.14
N GLN A 60 -7.56 -0.69 23.97
CA GLN A 60 -6.90 0.56 23.61
C GLN A 60 -5.61 0.26 22.85
N LYS A 61 -5.53 0.67 21.57
CA LYS A 61 -4.30 0.52 20.76
C LYS A 61 -3.32 1.68 20.96
N GLY A 62 -3.83 2.83 21.39
CA GLY A 62 -3.02 4.02 21.64
C GLY A 62 -3.89 5.24 21.92
N TRP A 63 -3.45 6.38 21.42
CA TRP A 63 -4.14 7.66 21.56
C TRP A 63 -4.40 8.26 20.19
N GLN A 64 -5.52 8.95 20.08
CA GLN A 64 -5.86 9.77 18.93
C GLN A 64 -6.08 11.20 19.38
N ARG A 65 -5.83 12.15 18.48
CA ARG A 65 -6.22 13.52 18.69
C ARG A 65 -6.79 14.13 17.44
N ASN A 66 -7.81 14.95 17.65
CA ASN A 66 -8.56 15.66 16.64
C ASN A 66 -8.88 17.07 17.15
N PHE A 67 -9.44 17.90 16.29
CA PHE A 67 -9.92 19.20 16.71
C PHE A 67 -11.34 19.09 17.26
N LYS A 68 -11.59 19.85 18.33
CA LYS A 68 -12.91 20.18 18.88
C LYS A 68 -13.09 21.69 18.79
N LEU A 69 -14.32 22.14 18.58
CA LEU A 69 -14.68 23.56 18.74
C LEU A 69 -14.36 24.02 20.17
N ARG A 70 -13.74 25.18 20.31
CA ARG A 70 -13.49 25.82 21.61
C ARG A 70 -14.84 26.14 22.27
N ASP A 71 -14.92 25.99 23.59
CA ASP A 71 -16.19 26.08 24.32
C ASP A 71 -16.86 27.46 24.20
N ASP A 72 -16.08 28.55 24.11
CA ASP A 72 -16.62 29.91 23.93
C ASP A 72 -17.34 30.07 22.58
N VAL A 73 -16.74 29.55 21.51
CA VAL A 73 -17.32 29.56 20.16
C VAL A 73 -18.50 28.58 20.09
N ALA A 74 -18.47 27.50 20.88
CA ALA A 74 -19.58 26.55 20.94
C ALA A 74 -20.86 27.16 21.56
N ARG A 75 -20.72 28.22 22.38
CA ARG A 75 -21.84 28.96 22.98
C ARG A 75 -22.34 30.13 22.11
N SER A 76 -21.63 30.48 21.04
CA SER A 76 -22.02 31.59 20.17
C SER A 76 -23.13 31.19 19.20
N SER A 77 -23.73 32.18 18.54
CA SER A 77 -24.72 31.96 17.48
C SER A 77 -24.16 31.22 16.26
N GLU A 78 -22.86 31.39 15.98
CA GLU A 78 -22.16 30.77 14.85
C GLU A 78 -21.69 29.34 15.15
N ALA A 79 -22.04 28.78 16.31
CA ALA A 79 -21.55 27.48 16.76
C ALA A 79 -21.90 26.32 15.81
N SER A 80 -23.07 26.37 15.16
CA SER A 80 -23.50 25.37 14.17
C SER A 80 -22.60 25.40 12.94
N PHE A 81 -22.36 26.59 12.39
CA PHE A 81 -21.52 26.80 11.21
C PHE A 81 -20.10 26.25 11.41
N TYR A 82 -19.43 26.58 12.51
CA TYR A 82 -18.07 26.07 12.75
C TYR A 82 -18.04 24.58 13.11
N ARG A 83 -19.14 24.00 13.61
CA ARG A 83 -19.24 22.55 13.80
C ARG A 83 -19.30 21.83 12.46
N GLU A 84 -20.19 22.26 11.57
CA GLU A 84 -20.31 21.71 10.21
C GLU A 84 -19.02 21.88 9.42
N LEU A 85 -18.40 23.07 9.48
CA LEU A 85 -17.13 23.31 8.84
C LEU A 85 -16.05 22.37 9.39
N LEU A 86 -15.96 22.23 10.72
CA LEU A 86 -14.97 21.37 11.37
C LEU A 86 -15.09 19.91 10.92
N GLU A 87 -16.30 19.37 10.72
CA GLU A 87 -16.50 18.01 10.24
C GLU A 87 -15.81 17.77 8.88
N LYS A 88 -15.89 18.76 7.97
CA LYS A 88 -15.28 18.70 6.63
C LYS A 88 -13.75 18.81 6.66
N ILE A 89 -13.20 19.57 7.61
CA ILE A 89 -11.78 19.92 7.65
C ILE A 89 -10.99 19.26 8.78
N ASN A 90 -11.64 18.46 9.63
CA ASN A 90 -10.98 17.83 10.77
C ASN A 90 -9.84 16.91 10.30
N THR A 91 -8.78 16.85 11.11
CA THR A 91 -7.66 15.95 10.89
C THR A 91 -7.48 15.05 12.09
N TRP A 92 -7.16 13.79 11.82
CA TRP A 92 -6.91 12.79 12.86
C TRP A 92 -5.42 12.48 12.90
N GLN A 93 -4.86 12.44 14.11
CA GLN A 93 -3.51 11.93 14.34
C GLN A 93 -3.54 10.84 15.40
N PHE A 94 -2.81 9.77 15.13
CA PHE A 94 -2.64 8.64 16.02
C PHE A 94 -1.22 8.60 16.58
N SER A 95 -1.09 8.17 17.83
CA SER A 95 0.18 8.03 18.55
C SER A 95 0.07 6.91 19.57
N PRO A 96 1.13 6.12 19.81
CA PRO A 96 1.14 5.17 20.92
C PRO A 96 1.11 5.89 22.28
N GLU A 97 1.74 7.07 22.39
CA GLU A 97 1.76 7.88 23.62
C GLU A 97 0.76 9.04 23.58
N LYS A 98 0.17 9.36 24.75
CA LYS A 98 -0.74 10.51 24.95
C LYS A 98 -0.07 11.87 24.71
N SER A 99 1.26 11.93 24.77
CA SER A 99 2.05 13.16 24.67
C SER A 99 2.11 13.74 23.26
N PHE A 100 1.91 12.92 22.22
CA PHE A 100 2.09 13.28 20.81
C PHE A 100 3.41 14.04 20.52
N LYS A 101 4.48 13.66 21.23
CA LYS A 101 5.81 14.25 21.01
C LYS A 101 6.56 13.47 19.92
N ARG A 102 7.42 14.18 19.19
CA ARG A 102 8.36 13.59 18.24
C ARG A 102 9.79 13.92 18.64
N LYS A 103 10.68 12.95 18.45
CA LYS A 103 12.12 13.13 18.65
C LYS A 103 12.67 14.02 17.53
N LYS A 104 13.30 15.13 17.88
CA LYS A 104 13.96 16.05 16.94
C LYS A 104 15.39 16.30 17.39
N LYS A 105 16.35 16.22 16.46
CA LYS A 105 17.74 16.59 16.75
C LYS A 105 17.86 18.13 16.78
N ARG A 106 18.41 18.67 17.87
CA ARG A 106 18.74 20.09 18.04
C ARG A 106 20.13 20.20 18.67
N LYS A 107 21.04 20.92 18.01
CA LYS A 107 22.43 21.11 18.48
C LYS A 107 23.10 19.81 18.95
N GLY A 108 23.04 18.76 18.12
CA GLY A 108 23.66 17.45 18.42
C GLY A 108 22.87 16.54 19.36
N LYS A 109 21.96 17.06 20.21
CA LYS A 109 21.15 16.28 21.15
C LYS A 109 19.75 15.99 20.60
N HIS A 110 19.12 14.92 21.08
CA HIS A 110 17.73 14.60 20.74
C HIS A 110 16.79 15.16 21.80
N VAL A 111 15.83 15.98 21.37
CA VAL A 111 14.82 16.60 22.23
C VAL A 111 13.43 16.19 21.76
N TYR A 112 12.53 15.90 22.68
CA TYR A 112 11.12 15.65 22.39
C TYR A 112 10.39 16.97 22.21
N VAL A 113 9.84 17.18 21.03
CA VAL A 113 9.07 18.39 20.68
C VAL A 113 7.64 17.97 20.34
N GLU A 114 6.67 18.77 20.77
CA GLU A 114 5.28 18.55 20.41
C GLU A 114 5.12 18.51 18.88
N LYS A 115 4.41 17.48 18.40
CA LYS A 115 4.05 17.40 17.00
C LYS A 115 2.97 18.44 16.74
N ILE A 116 3.24 19.39 15.84
CA ILE A 116 2.23 20.36 15.41
C ILE A 116 1.19 19.65 14.53
N GLN A 117 -0.07 19.92 14.79
CA GLN A 117 -1.19 19.48 13.97
C GLN A 117 -1.97 20.71 13.54
N ASN A 118 -2.26 20.79 12.25
CA ASN A 118 -3.13 21.80 11.68
C ASN A 118 -4.41 21.11 11.19
N VAL A 119 -5.45 21.92 11.07
CA VAL A 119 -6.67 21.57 10.36
C VAL A 119 -6.33 21.32 8.87
N LYS A 120 -7.21 20.64 8.13
CA LYS A 120 -6.96 20.26 6.73
C LYS A 120 -6.63 21.51 5.90
N GLU A 121 -5.45 21.49 5.28
CA GLU A 121 -5.03 22.47 4.28
C GLU A 121 -5.42 21.93 2.89
N PHE A 122 -5.92 22.78 2.00
CA PHE A 122 -6.30 22.37 0.65
C PHE A 122 -5.22 22.74 -0.37
N SER A 123 -4.96 21.83 -1.30
CA SER A 123 -4.19 22.13 -2.50
C SER A 123 -5.03 22.86 -3.56
N PRO A 124 -4.42 23.52 -4.56
CA PRO A 124 -5.18 24.23 -5.60
C PRO A 124 -6.12 23.34 -6.38
N SER A 125 -5.69 22.11 -6.69
CA SER A 125 -6.52 21.12 -7.38
C SER A 125 -7.71 20.67 -6.54
N GLU A 126 -7.55 20.52 -5.23
CA GLU A 126 -8.65 20.17 -4.32
C GLU A 126 -9.61 21.34 -4.14
N TRP A 127 -9.09 22.57 -4.09
CA TRP A 127 -9.88 23.78 -3.92
C TRP A 127 -10.88 24.00 -5.06
N THR A 128 -10.43 23.77 -6.30
CA THR A 128 -11.24 23.90 -7.52
C THR A 128 -12.04 22.63 -7.86
N SER A 129 -11.77 21.51 -7.18
CA SER A 129 -12.46 20.25 -7.48
C SER A 129 -13.95 20.33 -7.15
N SER A 130 -14.78 19.75 -8.01
CA SER A 130 -16.21 19.56 -7.75
C SER A 130 -16.50 18.62 -6.57
N LYS A 131 -15.50 17.84 -6.14
CA LYS A 131 -15.58 16.98 -4.95
C LYS A 131 -15.40 17.74 -3.64
N ASN A 132 -15.12 19.03 -3.69
CA ASN A 132 -14.97 19.84 -2.49
C ASN A 132 -16.35 20.21 -1.94
N GLU A 133 -16.68 19.68 -0.76
CA GLU A 133 -17.96 19.90 -0.07
C GLU A 133 -18.07 21.29 0.60
N LEU A 134 -17.09 22.17 0.35
CA LEU A 134 -17.06 23.50 0.94
C LEU A 134 -18.00 24.48 0.24
N THR A 135 -18.87 25.09 1.03
CA THR A 135 -19.76 26.18 0.60
C THR A 135 -18.95 27.47 0.40
N GLU A 136 -19.44 28.38 -0.44
CA GLU A 136 -18.77 29.67 -0.69
C GLU A 136 -18.53 30.47 0.59
N LYS A 137 -19.48 30.46 1.54
CA LYS A 137 -19.33 31.08 2.86
C LYS A 137 -18.14 30.51 3.63
N GLU A 138 -17.98 29.18 3.63
CA GLU A 138 -16.87 28.50 4.31
C GLU A 138 -15.53 28.82 3.66
N LYS A 139 -15.51 28.96 2.33
CA LYS A 139 -14.29 29.28 1.57
C LYS A 139 -13.68 30.64 1.95
N VAL A 140 -14.49 31.60 2.38
CA VAL A 140 -14.03 32.92 2.86
C VAL A 140 -13.10 32.81 4.07
N HIS A 141 -13.25 31.77 4.90
CA HIS A 141 -12.40 31.55 6.08
C HIS A 141 -11.03 30.95 5.74
N PHE A 142 -10.69 30.80 4.46
CA PHE A 142 -9.38 30.33 4.03
C PHE A 142 -8.64 31.43 3.27
N TYR A 143 -7.34 31.52 3.52
CA TYR A 143 -6.45 32.39 2.78
C TYR A 143 -5.43 31.59 1.99
N LYS A 144 -5.03 32.16 0.84
CA LYS A 144 -4.00 31.59 -0.02
C LYS A 144 -2.63 31.84 0.60
N ARG A 145 -1.84 30.78 0.79
CA ARG A 145 -0.48 30.84 1.34
C ARG A 145 0.49 30.04 0.48
N GLU A 146 1.62 30.62 0.16
CA GLU A 146 2.70 29.91 -0.54
C GLU A 146 3.74 29.42 0.45
N ARG A 147 4.15 28.15 0.31
CA ARG A 147 5.15 27.50 1.16
C ARG A 147 6.12 26.70 0.30
N TRP A 148 7.41 26.78 0.62
CA TRP A 148 8.41 25.90 0.03
C TRP A 148 8.15 24.44 0.41
N CYS A 149 7.97 23.57 -0.58
CA CYS A 149 7.79 22.14 -0.36
C CYS A 149 9.10 21.40 -0.57
N SER A 150 9.72 20.91 0.51
CA SER A 150 11.01 20.20 0.45
C SER A 150 10.98 18.95 -0.44
N ASN A 151 9.87 18.20 -0.44
CA ASN A 151 9.75 16.94 -1.20
C ASN A 151 9.80 17.18 -2.72
N PHE A 152 9.23 18.29 -3.19
CA PHE A 152 9.17 18.62 -4.61
C PHE A 152 10.15 19.73 -5.01
N LYS A 153 10.93 20.27 -4.05
CA LYS A 153 11.88 21.38 -4.24
C LYS A 153 11.29 22.56 -5.02
N ARG A 154 10.04 22.93 -4.69
CA ARG A 154 9.34 24.07 -5.32
C ARG A 154 8.34 24.70 -4.36
N TYR A 155 7.99 25.95 -4.60
CA TYR A 155 6.88 26.61 -3.92
C TYR A 155 5.56 25.95 -4.33
N LYS A 156 4.72 25.70 -3.32
CA LYS A 156 3.35 25.23 -3.50
C LYS A 156 2.39 26.16 -2.79
N VAL A 157 1.30 26.44 -3.48
CA VAL A 157 0.15 27.17 -2.93
C VAL A 157 -0.66 26.21 -2.07
N HIS A 158 -1.09 26.68 -0.90
CA HIS A 158 -2.00 26.00 0.01
C HIS A 158 -3.07 26.98 0.47
N TYR A 159 -4.31 26.52 0.60
CA TYR A 159 -5.38 27.28 1.24
C TYR A 159 -5.44 26.88 2.71
N VAL A 160 -5.15 27.84 3.58
CA VAL A 160 -5.00 27.63 5.03
C VAL A 160 -6.14 28.32 5.76
N PHE A 161 -6.69 27.65 6.77
CA PHE A 161 -7.74 28.22 7.61
C PHE A 161 -7.23 29.43 8.39
N ASN A 162 -8.01 30.53 8.37
CA ASN A 162 -7.60 31.82 8.92
C ASN A 162 -7.67 31.89 10.45
N GLU A 163 -8.62 31.18 11.07
CA GLU A 163 -8.96 31.36 12.49
C GLU A 163 -8.66 30.12 13.35
N PRO A 164 -7.41 29.60 13.36
CA PRO A 164 -7.10 28.32 14.01
C PRO A 164 -7.40 28.30 15.51
N TRP A 165 -7.48 29.46 16.17
CA TRP A 165 -7.81 29.59 17.59
C TRP A 165 -9.23 29.13 17.93
N ARG A 166 -10.16 29.09 16.96
CA ARG A 166 -11.52 28.58 17.18
C ARG A 166 -11.54 27.09 17.50
N TYR A 167 -10.50 26.37 17.12
CA TYR A 167 -10.38 24.93 17.31
C TYR A 167 -9.27 24.59 18.31
N VAL A 168 -9.56 23.65 19.21
CA VAL A 168 -8.62 23.16 20.23
C VAL A 168 -8.41 21.66 20.02
N LEU A 169 -7.18 21.20 20.22
CA LEU A 169 -6.86 19.78 20.14
C LEU A 169 -7.46 19.03 21.34
N ARG A 170 -8.25 18.00 21.04
CA ARG A 170 -8.77 17.04 22.02
C ARG A 170 -8.03 15.73 21.85
N VAL A 171 -7.47 15.22 22.95
CA VAL A 171 -6.83 13.90 23.00
C VAL A 171 -7.81 12.89 23.59
N SER A 172 -7.99 11.76 22.92
CA SER A 172 -8.83 10.64 23.39
C SER A 172 -8.13 9.30 23.18
N PRO A 173 -8.49 8.25 23.92
CA PRO A 173 -7.98 6.92 23.66
C PRO A 173 -8.44 6.44 22.27
N HIS A 174 -7.54 5.77 21.55
CA HIS A 174 -7.87 5.09 20.29
C HIS A 174 -8.28 3.65 20.60
N MET A 175 -9.59 3.45 20.74
CA MET A 175 -10.19 2.14 21.01
C MET A 175 -10.40 1.39 19.70
N VAL A 176 -10.00 0.14 19.67
CA VAL A 176 -10.30 -0.80 18.59
C VAL A 176 -11.48 -1.66 19.05
N THR A 177 -12.60 -1.52 18.35
CA THR A 177 -13.86 -2.20 18.70
C THR A 177 -14.23 -3.30 17.70
N HIS A 178 -13.72 -3.22 16.48
CA HIS A 178 -14.02 -4.19 15.43
C HIS A 178 -12.71 -4.68 14.79
N THR A 179 -12.73 -5.92 14.34
CA THR A 179 -11.69 -6.52 13.50
C THR A 179 -12.30 -7.00 12.20
N ARG A 180 -11.49 -7.13 11.15
CA ARG A 180 -11.99 -7.80 9.94
C ARG A 180 -12.21 -9.27 10.22
N MET A 181 -13.29 -9.82 9.67
CA MET A 181 -13.48 -11.26 9.58
C MET A 181 -12.31 -11.88 8.81
N VAL A 182 -11.88 -13.07 9.24
CA VAL A 182 -10.88 -13.87 8.53
C VAL A 182 -11.58 -15.14 8.06
N ASP A 183 -11.52 -15.38 6.76
CA ASP A 183 -12.03 -16.59 6.12
C ASP A 183 -10.84 -17.51 5.82
N SER A 184 -10.82 -18.69 6.44
CA SER A 184 -9.70 -19.64 6.33
C SER A 184 -9.52 -20.17 4.92
N ASP A 185 -10.63 -20.44 4.22
CA ASP A 185 -10.59 -21.04 2.89
C ASP A 185 -10.07 -20.02 1.89
N LEU A 186 -10.52 -18.77 2.01
CA LEU A 186 -10.04 -17.66 1.19
C LEU A 186 -8.55 -17.38 1.39
N GLU A 187 -8.07 -17.35 2.64
CA GLU A 187 -6.64 -17.13 2.92
C GLU A 187 -5.79 -18.31 2.39
N SER A 188 -6.27 -19.54 2.52
CA SER A 188 -5.62 -20.73 1.93
C SER A 188 -5.50 -20.63 0.41
N GLU A 189 -6.56 -20.21 -0.29
CA GLU A 189 -6.53 -20.01 -1.74
C GLU A 189 -5.52 -18.93 -2.15
N ILE A 190 -5.46 -17.81 -1.42
CA ILE A 190 -4.47 -16.75 -1.64
C ILE A 190 -3.06 -17.30 -1.47
N ASP A 191 -2.82 -18.01 -0.38
CA ASP A 191 -1.50 -18.56 -0.06
C ASP A 191 -1.03 -19.57 -1.12
N ILE A 192 -1.91 -20.43 -1.63
CA ILE A 192 -1.58 -21.37 -2.72
C ILE A 192 -1.11 -20.61 -3.97
N ILE A 193 -1.83 -19.56 -4.36
CA ILE A 193 -1.49 -18.75 -5.54
C ILE A 193 -0.18 -17.99 -5.31
N ASP A 194 -0.02 -17.35 -4.16
CA ASP A 194 1.19 -16.60 -3.85
C ASP A 194 2.41 -17.51 -3.78
N ASN A 195 2.30 -18.69 -3.16
CA ASN A 195 3.35 -19.71 -3.15
C ASN A 195 3.73 -20.14 -4.56
N TYR A 196 2.77 -20.37 -5.44
CA TYR A 196 3.05 -20.71 -6.83
C TYR A 196 3.77 -19.58 -7.58
N ILE A 197 3.33 -18.32 -7.41
CA ILE A 197 3.98 -17.16 -8.05
C ILE A 197 5.42 -17.01 -7.58
N VAL A 198 5.65 -17.11 -6.26
CA VAL A 198 6.96 -16.91 -5.63
C VAL A 198 7.91 -18.03 -6.00
N ASN A 199 7.51 -19.30 -5.85
CA ASN A 199 8.35 -20.46 -6.15
C ASN A 199 8.78 -20.57 -7.63
N HIS A 200 8.03 -19.92 -8.52
CA HIS A 200 8.33 -19.90 -9.96
C HIS A 200 8.80 -18.53 -10.46
N ASN A 201 9.02 -17.55 -9.57
CA ASN A 201 9.43 -16.19 -9.92
C ASN A 201 8.58 -15.53 -11.02
N LEU A 202 7.27 -15.80 -11.04
CA LEU A 202 6.37 -15.41 -12.13
C LEU A 202 5.95 -13.93 -12.06
N ARG A 203 6.19 -13.27 -10.93
CA ARG A 203 5.70 -11.91 -10.63
C ARG A 203 6.14 -10.87 -11.67
N ASP A 204 7.42 -10.89 -12.07
CA ASP A 204 7.96 -9.96 -13.07
C ASP A 204 7.30 -10.17 -14.44
N LYS A 205 7.12 -11.44 -14.82
CA LYS A 205 6.50 -11.80 -16.08
C LYS A 205 5.03 -11.40 -16.12
N ILE A 206 4.29 -11.67 -15.04
CA ILE A 206 2.89 -11.23 -14.87
C ILE A 206 2.80 -9.71 -14.99
N ASN A 207 3.64 -8.96 -14.27
CA ASN A 207 3.63 -7.50 -14.29
C ASN A 207 3.90 -6.94 -15.70
N LYS A 208 4.88 -7.51 -16.42
CA LYS A 208 5.19 -7.10 -17.80
C LYS A 208 4.02 -7.37 -18.75
N LEU A 209 3.31 -8.48 -18.60
CA LEU A 209 2.13 -8.81 -19.41
C LEU A 209 0.95 -7.89 -19.14
N VAL A 210 0.70 -7.52 -17.88
CA VAL A 210 -0.49 -6.73 -17.48
C VAL A 210 -0.26 -5.22 -17.59
N LYS A 211 0.89 -4.72 -17.14
CA LYS A 211 1.18 -3.28 -17.02
C LYS A 211 2.15 -2.75 -18.09
N GLY A 212 2.66 -3.62 -18.97
CA GLY A 212 3.63 -3.27 -20.00
C GLY A 212 5.07 -3.08 -19.49
N PHE A 213 5.27 -2.97 -18.17
CA PHE A 213 6.59 -2.88 -17.53
C PHE A 213 6.62 -3.68 -16.23
N SER A 214 7.81 -4.12 -15.85
CA SER A 214 8.10 -4.75 -14.55
C SER A 214 9.18 -3.96 -13.83
N ASN A 215 8.85 -3.34 -12.69
CA ASN A 215 9.86 -2.72 -11.85
C ASN A 215 10.61 -3.81 -11.08
N ARG A 216 11.89 -4.01 -11.42
CA ARG A 216 12.76 -4.94 -10.70
C ARG A 216 13.25 -4.29 -9.41
N TRP A 217 12.53 -4.47 -8.32
CA TRP A 217 12.94 -3.95 -7.01
C TRP A 217 14.04 -4.82 -6.43
N LYS A 218 15.30 -4.35 -6.48
CA LYS A 218 16.48 -5.09 -5.99
C LYS A 218 16.38 -5.55 -4.53
N TYR A 219 15.57 -4.88 -3.71
CA TYR A 219 15.44 -5.15 -2.28
C TYR A 219 14.84 -6.52 -1.94
N TYR A 220 14.04 -7.09 -2.85
CA TYR A 220 13.39 -8.40 -2.67
C TYR A 220 13.98 -9.47 -3.59
N GLN A 221 15.23 -9.31 -4.05
CA GLN A 221 15.97 -10.39 -4.70
C GLN A 221 16.28 -11.49 -3.68
N SER A 222 15.27 -12.27 -3.33
CA SER A 222 15.48 -13.63 -2.86
C SER A 222 15.89 -14.45 -4.08
N GLU A 223 16.88 -15.31 -3.91
CA GLU A 223 17.10 -16.38 -4.88
C GLU A 223 15.81 -17.19 -5.00
N ASN A 224 15.54 -17.70 -6.20
CA ASN A 224 14.40 -18.60 -6.39
C ASN A 224 14.48 -19.67 -5.28
N PRO A 225 13.44 -19.90 -4.47
CA PRO A 225 13.49 -20.89 -3.39
C PRO A 225 13.97 -22.27 -3.87
N ARG A 226 13.70 -22.60 -5.13
CA ARG A 226 14.14 -23.85 -5.79
C ARG A 226 15.58 -23.85 -6.30
N GLU A 227 16.17 -22.67 -6.47
CA GLU A 227 17.55 -22.47 -6.94
C GLU A 227 18.45 -21.98 -5.80
N ILE A 228 17.97 -21.97 -4.56
CA ILE A 228 18.80 -21.70 -3.38
C ILE A 228 19.81 -22.83 -3.30
N ASN A 229 21.08 -22.49 -3.48
CA ASN A 229 22.16 -23.45 -3.32
C ASN A 229 22.28 -23.81 -1.83
N PRO A 230 22.11 -25.09 -1.43
CA PRO A 230 22.13 -25.50 -0.03
C PRO A 230 23.48 -25.27 0.64
N ILE A 231 24.55 -25.15 -0.14
CA ILE A 231 25.93 -24.94 0.32
C ILE A 231 26.25 -23.43 0.44
N LYS A 232 25.35 -22.56 -0.03
CA LYS A 232 25.59 -21.12 -0.07
C LYS A 232 25.75 -20.56 1.34
N ASN A 233 26.83 -19.83 1.57
CA ASN A 233 27.24 -19.26 2.86
C ASN A 233 27.61 -20.29 3.95
N ILE A 234 27.72 -21.59 3.63
CA ILE A 234 28.31 -22.57 4.54
C ILE A 234 29.83 -22.49 4.44
N GLY A 235 30.50 -22.43 5.60
CA GLY A 235 31.97 -22.42 5.67
C GLY A 235 32.56 -23.75 5.23
N LEU A 236 33.69 -23.71 4.51
CA LEU A 236 34.32 -24.89 3.89
C LEU A 236 34.64 -26.00 4.91
N ASN A 237 35.03 -25.61 6.13
CA ASN A 237 35.31 -26.54 7.24
C ASN A 237 34.08 -27.35 7.68
N ILE A 238 32.89 -26.74 7.64
CA ILE A 238 31.63 -27.37 8.04
C ILE A 238 31.21 -28.41 7.00
N LEU A 239 31.36 -28.08 5.72
CA LEU A 239 31.12 -29.03 4.62
C LEU A 239 32.08 -30.22 4.68
N TYR A 240 33.35 -29.96 5.03
CA TYR A 240 34.36 -31.01 5.17
C TYR A 240 34.06 -31.96 6.34
N GLN A 241 33.59 -31.43 7.48
CA GLN A 241 33.13 -32.26 8.58
C GLN A 241 31.90 -33.11 8.21
N GLN A 242 30.90 -32.51 7.57
CA GLN A 242 29.71 -33.26 7.10
C GLN A 242 30.09 -34.42 6.16
N TYR A 243 31.06 -34.19 5.26
CA TYR A 243 31.56 -35.23 4.38
C TYR A 243 32.28 -36.37 5.12
N ILE A 244 33.06 -36.05 6.16
CA ILE A 244 33.72 -37.05 7.00
C ILE A 244 32.68 -37.86 7.78
N ASP A 245 31.67 -37.19 8.33
CA ASP A 245 30.61 -37.83 9.13
C ASP A 245 29.70 -38.74 8.29
N GLU A 246 29.47 -38.44 7.02
CA GLU A 246 28.70 -39.31 6.09
C GLU A 246 29.50 -40.53 5.58
N MET A 247 30.83 -40.52 5.73
CA MET A 247 31.73 -41.58 5.28
C MET A 247 32.03 -42.66 6.34
N ILE A 248 31.55 -42.48 7.57
CA ILE A 248 31.67 -43.41 8.71
C ILE A 248 30.37 -44.19 8.86
#